data_AF-A0A7Y4Y4L8-F1
#
_entry.id   AF-A0A7Y4Y4L8-F1
#
_cell.length_a   1.000
_cell.length_b   1.000
_cell.length_c   1.000
_cell.angle_alpha   90.00
_cell.angle_beta   90.00
_cell.angle_gamma   90.00
#
_symmetry.space_group_name_H-M   'P 1'
#
loop_
_entity.id
_entity.type
_entity.pdbx_description
1 polymer ?
#
loop_
_entity_poly.entity_id
_entity_poly.type
_entity_poly.pdbx_seq_one_letter_code
_entity_poly.pdbx_strand_id
1 'polypeptide(L)'
;MTLNKALIALALGFALTACSNKEQAENSAAEAAEASTEAAGAATEAAAAGDTAAADAAKAAAESAAAAADAATAGAANAAAAGTTEAADAAADAAEKAADAAESAADAAGKAADAAKTN
;
A
#
# COMPACT_ATOMS: atom_id res chain seq x y z
N MET A 1 13.14 -28.69 6.36
CA MET A 1 14.38 -28.92 7.12
C MET A 1 14.87 -27.57 7.66
N THR A 2 14.40 -27.05 8.80
CA THR A 2 14.64 -27.40 10.23
C THR A 2 15.86 -26.75 10.94
N LEU A 3 16.60 -25.82 10.33
CA LEU A 3 17.62 -25.02 11.08
C LEU A 3 17.30 -23.51 11.25
N ASN A 4 16.50 -22.89 10.38
CA ASN A 4 16.18 -21.46 10.53
C ASN A 4 15.06 -21.15 11.53
N LYS A 5 14.33 -22.15 12.03
CA LYS A 5 13.18 -21.92 12.92
C LYS A 5 13.54 -21.73 14.39
N ALA A 6 14.75 -22.13 14.82
CA ALA A 6 15.17 -22.07 16.23
C ALA A 6 15.97 -20.80 16.58
N LEU A 7 16.64 -20.15 15.62
CA LEU A 7 17.36 -18.89 15.86
C LEU A 7 16.43 -17.67 15.80
N ILE A 8 15.39 -17.70 14.96
CA ILE A 8 14.37 -16.63 14.89
C ILE A 8 13.56 -16.56 16.20
N ALA A 9 13.31 -17.70 16.85
CA ALA A 9 12.51 -17.75 18.07
C ALA A 9 13.20 -17.16 19.32
N LEU A 10 14.55 -17.11 19.39
CA LEU A 10 15.29 -16.56 20.54
C LEU A 10 15.53 -15.04 20.44
N ALA A 11 15.44 -14.46 19.22
CA ALA A 11 15.43 -13.00 19.01
C ALA A 11 14.04 -12.36 19.27
N LEU A 12 12.98 -13.19 19.30
CA LEU A 12 11.57 -12.81 19.39
C LEU A 12 11.09 -12.43 20.81
N GLY A 13 11.95 -12.46 21.85
CA GLY A 13 11.52 -12.30 23.25
C GLY A 13 11.61 -10.89 23.85
N PHE A 14 12.43 -10.00 23.28
CA PHE A 14 12.64 -8.62 23.80
C PHE A 14 12.48 -7.54 22.73
N ALA A 15 12.39 -7.91 21.44
CA ALA A 15 12.10 -7.02 20.31
C ALA A 15 10.60 -6.99 19.91
N LEU A 16 9.76 -7.78 20.56
CA LEU A 16 8.41 -8.12 20.08
C LEU A 16 7.46 -6.92 19.94
N THR A 17 7.59 -5.85 20.74
CA THR A 17 6.75 -4.64 20.60
C THR A 17 7.30 -3.64 19.59
N ALA A 18 8.61 -3.63 19.32
CA ALA A 18 9.21 -2.77 18.29
C ALA A 18 9.18 -3.45 16.90
N CYS A 19 9.13 -4.79 16.86
CA CYS A 19 8.95 -5.55 15.62
C CYS A 19 7.50 -5.47 15.09
N SER A 20 6.48 -5.42 15.93
CA SER A 20 5.08 -5.31 15.47
C SER A 20 4.84 -4.07 14.59
N ASN A 21 5.43 -2.93 14.93
CA ASN A 21 5.15 -1.67 14.21
C ASN A 21 5.91 -1.61 12.89
N LYS A 22 7.08 -2.27 12.83
CA LYS A 22 7.81 -2.49 11.57
C LYS A 22 7.07 -3.45 10.64
N GLU A 23 6.56 -4.56 11.16
CA GLU A 23 5.75 -5.52 10.40
C GLU A 23 4.44 -4.89 9.91
N GLN A 24 3.76 -4.08 10.73
CA GLN A 24 2.57 -3.33 10.33
C GLN A 24 2.88 -2.38 9.16
N ALA A 25 3.91 -1.55 9.30
CA ALA A 25 4.25 -0.59 8.25
C ALA A 25 4.69 -1.28 6.95
N GLU A 26 5.42 -2.40 7.03
CA GLU A 26 5.77 -3.21 5.86
C GLU A 26 4.54 -3.88 5.22
N ASN A 27 3.58 -4.36 6.01
CA ASN A 27 2.31 -4.87 5.49
C ASN A 27 1.51 -3.78 4.77
N SER A 28 1.37 -2.61 5.39
CA SER A 28 0.68 -1.47 4.76
C SER A 28 1.35 -1.02 3.47
N ALA A 29 2.69 -1.01 3.40
CA ALA A 29 3.40 -0.72 2.16
C ALA A 29 3.13 -1.78 1.08
N ALA A 30 3.03 -3.07 1.45
CA ALA A 30 2.69 -4.13 0.52
C ALA A 30 1.24 -4.02 0.02
N GLU A 31 0.29 -3.77 0.91
CA GLU A 31 -1.13 -3.53 0.59
C GLU A 31 -1.28 -2.34 -0.36
N ALA A 32 -0.60 -1.23 -0.07
CA ALA A 32 -0.62 -0.05 -0.94
C ALA A 32 -0.04 -0.34 -2.33
N ALA A 33 1.02 -1.15 -2.42
CA ALA A 33 1.62 -1.55 -3.70
C ALA A 33 0.70 -2.47 -4.51
N GLU A 34 -0.04 -3.37 -3.85
CA GLU A 34 -1.08 -4.19 -4.47
C GLU A 34 -2.22 -3.32 -5.00
N ALA A 35 -2.76 -2.40 -4.18
CA ALA A 35 -3.79 -1.45 -4.58
C ALA A 35 -3.35 -0.56 -5.77
N SER A 36 -2.11 -0.07 -5.76
CA SER A 36 -1.53 0.66 -6.90
C SER A 36 -1.51 -0.17 -8.19
N THR A 37 -1.16 -1.46 -8.08
CA THR A 37 -1.16 -2.38 -9.22
C THR A 37 -2.58 -2.64 -9.73
N GLU A 38 -3.54 -2.83 -8.83
CA GLU A 38 -4.95 -3.00 -9.18
C GLU A 38 -5.50 -1.75 -9.89
N ALA A 39 -5.21 -0.56 -9.37
CA ALA A 39 -5.62 0.70 -9.96
C ALA A 39 -5.05 0.88 -11.37
N ALA A 40 -3.78 0.51 -11.60
CA ALA A 40 -3.15 0.53 -12.92
C ALA A 40 -3.80 -0.47 -13.90
N GLY A 41 -4.21 -1.64 -13.40
CA GLY A 41 -5.02 -2.61 -14.14
C GLY A 41 -6.35 -2.01 -14.57
N ALA A 42 -7.10 -1.42 -13.63
CA ALA A 42 -8.37 -0.76 -13.89
C ALA A 42 -8.24 0.39 -14.92
N ALA A 43 -7.20 1.22 -14.81
CA ALA A 43 -6.91 2.26 -15.81
C ALA A 43 -6.68 1.69 -17.22
N THR A 44 -6.00 0.55 -17.32
CA THR A 44 -5.79 -0.15 -18.60
C THR A 44 -7.10 -0.69 -19.16
N GLU A 45 -7.96 -1.27 -18.31
CA GLU A 45 -9.29 -1.73 -18.72
C GLU A 45 -10.18 -0.58 -19.20
N ALA A 46 -10.19 0.53 -18.47
CA ALA A 46 -10.95 1.74 -18.83
C ALA A 46 -10.51 2.28 -20.20
N ALA A 47 -9.20 2.35 -20.44
CA ALA A 47 -8.64 2.77 -21.72
C ALA A 47 -9.01 1.81 -22.86
N ALA A 48 -9.07 0.51 -22.60
CA ALA A 48 -9.47 -0.49 -23.60
C ALA A 48 -10.95 -0.43 -23.97
N ALA A 49 -11.81 0.07 -23.06
CA ALA A 49 -13.24 0.23 -23.31
C ALA A 49 -13.56 1.40 -24.26
N GLY A 50 -12.63 2.35 -24.46
CA GLY A 50 -12.73 3.41 -25.45
C GLY A 50 -13.47 4.68 -24.98
N ASP A 51 -13.96 4.73 -23.74
CA ASP A 51 -14.44 5.96 -23.11
C ASP A 51 -13.25 6.76 -22.56
N THR A 52 -12.88 7.82 -23.27
CA THR A 52 -11.75 8.67 -22.90
C THR A 52 -11.90 9.33 -21.53
N ALA A 53 -13.12 9.76 -21.16
CA ALA A 53 -13.33 10.47 -19.90
C ALA A 53 -13.19 9.52 -18.71
N ALA A 54 -13.75 8.32 -18.83
CA ALA A 54 -13.61 7.28 -17.83
C ALA A 54 -12.16 6.75 -17.74
N ALA A 55 -11.46 6.63 -18.87
CA ALA A 55 -10.05 6.26 -18.91
C ALA A 55 -9.15 7.30 -18.22
N ASP A 56 -9.38 8.59 -18.47
CA ASP A 56 -8.64 9.67 -17.80
C ASP A 56 -8.89 9.69 -16.29
N ALA A 57 -10.15 9.45 -15.86
CA ALA A 57 -10.50 9.34 -14.45
C ALA A 57 -9.82 8.13 -13.78
N ALA A 58 -9.84 6.96 -14.42
CA ALA A 58 -9.18 5.76 -13.91
C ALA A 58 -7.66 5.93 -13.83
N LYS A 59 -7.06 6.61 -14.82
CA LYS A 59 -5.63 6.93 -14.83
C LYS A 59 -5.25 7.89 -13.69
N ALA A 60 -6.00 8.96 -13.47
CA ALA A 60 -5.75 9.88 -12.37
C ALA A 60 -5.86 9.18 -11.01
N ALA A 61 -6.83 8.27 -10.86
CA ALA A 61 -6.97 7.45 -9.67
C ALA A 61 -5.79 6.48 -9.49
N ALA A 62 -5.31 5.84 -10.56
CA ALA A 62 -4.11 5.00 -10.51
C ALA A 62 -2.83 5.78 -10.13
N GLU A 63 -2.66 6.99 -10.65
CA GLU A 63 -1.57 7.89 -10.25
C GLU A 63 -1.64 8.26 -8.76
N SER A 64 -2.85 8.48 -8.24
CA SER A 64 -3.07 8.72 -6.81
C SER A 64 -2.75 7.49 -5.96
N ALA A 65 -3.12 6.29 -6.42
CA ALA A 65 -2.80 5.04 -5.73
C ALA A 65 -1.28 4.79 -5.69
N ALA A 66 -0.57 5.08 -6.80
CA ALA A 66 0.88 4.99 -6.86
C ALA A 66 1.57 5.96 -5.90
N ALA A 67 1.14 7.23 -5.86
CA ALA A 67 1.68 8.21 -4.92
C ALA A 67 1.43 7.81 -3.45
N ALA A 68 0.29 7.20 -3.17
CA ALA A 68 -0.04 6.68 -1.85
C ALA A 68 0.82 5.46 -1.48
N ALA A 69 1.09 4.55 -2.43
CA ALA A 69 2.01 3.43 -2.24
C ALA A 69 3.46 3.87 -1.96
N ASP A 70 3.93 4.92 -2.65
CA ASP A 70 5.24 5.53 -2.37
C ASP A 70 5.28 6.13 -0.95
N ALA A 71 4.19 6.78 -0.52
CA ALA A 71 4.07 7.31 0.84
C ALA A 71 4.04 6.21 1.90
N ALA A 72 3.34 5.09 1.65
CA ALA A 72 3.32 3.94 2.55
C ALA A 72 4.72 3.32 2.68
N THR A 73 5.44 3.17 1.57
CA THR A 73 6.84 2.71 1.55
C THR A 73 7.76 3.63 2.34
N ALA A 74 7.60 4.95 2.18
CA ALA A 74 8.35 5.94 2.96
C ALA A 74 8.02 5.86 4.46
N GLY A 75 6.75 5.66 4.81
CA GLY A 75 6.31 5.41 6.19
C GLY A 75 6.99 4.18 6.80
N ALA A 76 7.03 3.06 6.08
CA ALA A 76 7.70 1.84 6.51
C ALA A 76 9.22 2.02 6.69
N ALA A 77 9.88 2.74 5.78
CA ALA A 77 11.29 3.08 5.91
C ALA A 77 11.56 3.97 7.14
N ASN A 78 10.68 4.94 7.40
CA ASN A 78 10.77 5.82 8.55
C ASN A 78 10.54 5.07 9.87
N ALA A 79 9.57 4.14 9.91
CA ALA A 79 9.33 3.30 11.07
C ALA A 79 10.56 2.43 11.39
N ALA A 80 11.23 1.89 10.37
CA ALA A 80 12.45 1.10 10.53
C ALA A 80 13.66 1.95 10.98
N ALA A 81 13.71 3.23 10.62
CA ALA A 81 14.80 4.15 10.97
C ALA A 81 14.55 4.93 12.27
N ALA A 82 13.36 4.78 12.88
CA ALA A 82 12.98 5.52 14.06
C ALA A 82 13.87 5.17 15.27
N GLY A 83 14.34 6.20 15.97
CA GLY A 83 15.16 6.05 17.18
C GLY A 83 14.36 5.81 18.47
N THR A 84 13.03 5.93 18.41
CA THR A 84 12.12 5.72 19.54
C THR A 84 10.87 4.97 19.09
N THR A 85 10.20 4.31 20.03
CA THR A 85 8.95 3.58 19.76
C THR A 85 7.85 4.52 19.28
N GLU A 86 7.67 5.68 19.93
CA GLU A 86 6.62 6.64 19.54
C GLU A 86 6.80 7.16 18.11
N ALA A 87 8.05 7.34 17.66
CA ALA A 87 8.35 7.75 16.29
C ALA A 87 8.11 6.61 15.29
N ALA A 88 8.35 5.36 15.69
CA ALA A 88 8.04 4.19 14.88
C ALA A 88 6.51 4.02 14.71
N ASP A 89 5.75 4.19 15.80
CA ASP A 89 4.29 4.11 15.80
C ASP A 89 3.67 5.17 14.88
N ALA A 90 4.10 6.43 15.02
CA ALA A 90 3.61 7.51 14.17
C ALA A 90 3.92 7.27 12.68
N ALA A 91 5.06 6.64 12.37
CA ALA A 91 5.42 6.30 10.99
C ALA A 91 4.64 5.09 10.45
N ALA A 92 4.34 4.11 11.29
CA ALA A 92 3.47 2.98 10.95
C ALA A 92 2.04 3.45 10.69
N ASP A 93 1.47 4.30 11.56
CA ASP A 93 0.16 4.91 11.37
C ASP A 93 0.09 5.74 10.07
N ALA A 94 1.19 6.42 9.72
CA ALA A 94 1.27 7.15 8.45
C ALA A 94 1.30 6.21 7.24
N ALA A 95 1.98 5.06 7.36
CA ALA A 95 1.99 4.05 6.32
C ALA A 95 0.61 3.41 6.12
N GLU A 96 -0.11 3.11 7.21
CA GLU A 96 -1.47 2.58 7.19
C GLU A 96 -2.44 3.56 6.50
N LYS A 97 -2.41 4.84 6.88
CA LYS A 97 -3.24 5.88 6.22
C LYS A 97 -2.94 6.01 4.72
N ALA A 98 -1.69 5.79 4.34
CA ALA A 98 -1.29 5.81 2.94
C ALA A 98 -1.79 4.56 2.19
N ALA A 99 -1.80 3.39 2.84
CA ALA A 99 -2.42 2.18 2.30
C ALA A 99 -3.93 2.35 2.10
N ASP A 100 -4.67 2.86 3.10
CA ASP A 100 -6.09 3.17 2.99
C ASP A 100 -6.41 4.12 1.83
N ALA A 101 -5.54 5.12 1.62
CA ALA A 101 -5.65 6.06 0.52
C ALA A 101 -5.37 5.40 -0.83
N ALA A 102 -4.42 4.46 -0.90
CA ALA A 102 -4.14 3.69 -2.10
C ALA A 102 -5.32 2.77 -2.46
N GLU A 103 -5.91 2.09 -1.48
CA GLU A 103 -7.10 1.24 -1.67
C GLU A 103 -8.29 2.07 -2.14
N SER A 104 -8.56 3.20 -1.47
CA SER A 104 -9.63 4.12 -1.89
C SER A 104 -9.45 4.63 -3.32
N ALA A 105 -8.20 4.85 -3.74
CA ALA A 105 -7.88 5.26 -5.10
C ALA A 105 -8.01 4.11 -6.11
N ALA A 106 -7.64 2.88 -5.73
CA ALA A 106 -7.87 1.68 -6.54
C ALA A 106 -9.36 1.44 -6.77
N ASP A 107 -10.17 1.57 -5.73
CA ASP A 107 -11.64 1.51 -5.80
C ASP A 107 -12.20 2.55 -6.77
N ALA A 108 -11.69 3.78 -6.72
CA ALA A 108 -12.09 4.84 -7.65
C ALA A 108 -11.70 4.50 -9.10
N ALA A 109 -10.50 3.94 -9.32
CA ALA A 109 -10.07 3.49 -10.63
C ALA A 109 -10.96 2.35 -11.16
N GLY A 110 -11.32 1.38 -10.31
CA GLY A 110 -12.24 0.30 -10.64
C GLY A 110 -13.62 0.81 -11.04
N LYS A 111 -14.21 1.73 -10.27
CA LYS A 111 -15.50 2.36 -10.60
C LYS A 111 -15.45 3.10 -11.93
N ALA A 112 -14.35 3.80 -12.23
CA ALA A 112 -14.17 4.47 -13.51
C ALA A 112 -14.03 3.47 -14.66
N ALA A 113 -13.30 2.37 -14.47
CA ALA A 113 -13.21 1.28 -15.45
C ALA A 113 -14.56 0.63 -15.74
N ASP A 114 -15.38 0.42 -14.71
CA ASP A 114 -16.73 -0.12 -14.88
C ASP A 114 -17.66 0.85 -15.60
N ALA A 115 -17.57 2.15 -15.28
CA ALA A 115 -18.31 3.18 -16.01
C ALA A 115 -17.96 3.16 -17.50
N ALA A 116 -16.67 3.02 -17.84
CA ALA A 116 -16.19 2.94 -19.22
C ALA A 116 -16.80 1.77 -20.02
N LYS A 117 -17.12 0.65 -19.36
CA LYS A 117 -17.73 -0.53 -20.00
C LYS A 117 -19.23 -0.37 -20.25
N THR A 118 -19.86 0.63 -19.63
CA THR A 118 -21.32 0.85 -19.68
C THR A 118 -21.75 2.03 -20.55
N ASN A 119 -20.81 2.87 -21.00
CA ASN A 119 -21.04 3.93 -21.99
C ASN A 119 -20.89 3.40 -23.43
#